data_AF-A0A7J6XQW1-F1
#
_entry.id   AF-A0A7J6XQW1-F1
#
_cell.length_a   1.000
_cell.length_b   1.000
_cell.length_c   1.000
_cell.angle_alpha   90.00
_cell.angle_beta   90.00
_cell.angle_gamma   90.00
#
_symmetry.space_group_name_H-M   'P 1'
#
loop_
_entity.id
_entity.type
_entity.pdbx_description
1 polymer ?
#
loop_
_entity_poly.entity_id
_entity_poly.type
_entity_poly.pdbx_seq_one_letter_code
_entity_poly.pdbx_strand_id
1 'polypeptide(L)'
;MRRNGPLSSAVVREVPRKGQGAIQAYTVATQDDDSGWEPIRIAVSTEDLKSGTNKRKYCEEGEDECYNALGHKLSCKAEHFLTEEKKQLYTGRILFGAVKLHTERLLVKPTGGTITVPRAMNGPCSHFTVPTRHKSDGVPNADFIIYAAARPSGTDSRAVWAATCNTLTDFCPSIGAMNFDPKRMTDTVWSVRVAAHEIAHALGFSQESMREKSLVKKRERSVRGTHRRMVAGKHVQEKAKAHFGCDSLEGMVLEDEDGPREKAMLHWKGRHARDELMAPAVGAGYYTALTMAVFADMG
;
A
#
# COMPACT_ATOMS: atom_id res chain seq x y z
N MET A 1 -12.81 28.96 23.14
CA MET A 1 -12.45 27.59 22.66
C MET A 1 -11.42 27.71 21.56
N ARG A 2 -10.16 27.36 21.84
CA ARG A 2 -9.07 27.43 20.85
C ARG A 2 -9.28 26.31 19.83
N ARG A 3 -9.39 26.68 18.55
CA ARG A 3 -9.38 25.74 17.42
C ARG A 3 -7.95 25.21 17.28
N ASN A 4 -7.72 23.94 17.60
CA ASN A 4 -6.49 23.26 17.23
C ASN A 4 -6.52 23.06 15.70
N GLY A 5 -5.71 23.83 14.98
CA GLY A 5 -5.39 23.53 13.58
C GLY A 5 -4.53 22.26 13.48
N PRO A 6 -4.34 21.70 12.26
CA PRO A 6 -3.51 20.51 12.08
C PRO A 6 -2.07 20.84 12.48
N LEU A 7 -1.44 19.97 13.27
CA LEU A 7 -0.03 20.05 13.61
C LEU A 7 0.82 19.92 12.34
N SER A 8 1.84 20.77 12.18
CA SER A 8 2.76 20.72 11.06
C SER A 8 3.66 19.50 11.18
N SER A 9 3.26 18.39 10.57
CA SER A 9 4.06 17.19 10.41
C SER A 9 5.03 17.36 9.23
N ALA A 10 6.33 17.36 9.50
CA ALA A 10 7.35 17.32 8.46
C ALA A 10 7.77 15.85 8.24
N VAL A 11 7.43 15.30 7.08
CA VAL A 11 7.92 13.99 6.65
C VAL A 11 9.32 14.17 6.10
N VAL A 12 10.31 13.59 6.78
CA VAL A 12 11.72 13.69 6.39
C VAL A 12 12.11 12.40 5.67
N ARG A 13 12.72 12.56 4.50
CA ARG A 13 13.41 11.45 3.81
C ARG A 13 14.75 11.25 4.50
N GLU A 14 14.97 10.11 5.12
CA GLU A 14 16.27 9.81 5.70
C GLU A 14 17.33 9.66 4.59
N VAL A 15 18.50 10.27 4.81
CA VAL A 15 19.64 10.12 3.90
C VAL A 15 20.22 8.71 4.11
N PRO A 16 20.42 7.91 3.03
CA PRO A 16 21.00 6.57 3.16
C PRO A 16 22.34 6.62 3.88
N ARG A 17 22.47 5.91 5.02
CA ARG A 17 23.77 5.79 5.70
C ARG A 17 24.64 4.80 4.93
N LYS A 18 25.97 5.04 4.93
CA LYS A 18 26.95 4.20 4.24
C LYS A 18 26.78 2.73 4.68
N GLY A 19 26.42 1.84 3.75
CA GLY A 19 26.14 0.41 4.01
C GLY A 19 24.66 -0.03 3.98
N GLN A 20 23.70 0.91 4.00
CA GLN A 20 22.25 0.62 4.01
C GLN A 20 21.61 0.36 2.64
N GLY A 21 22.37 0.32 1.53
CA GLY A 21 21.87 0.03 0.17
C GLY A 21 20.65 0.87 -0.22
N ALA A 22 19.82 0.42 -1.17
CA ALA A 22 18.70 1.24 -1.67
C ALA A 22 17.44 1.13 -0.79
N ILE A 23 17.58 1.38 0.52
CA ILE A 23 16.44 1.65 1.40
C ILE A 23 16.26 3.17 1.53
N GLN A 24 15.01 3.60 1.45
CA GLN A 24 14.57 4.93 1.86
C GLN A 24 13.59 4.77 3.02
N ALA A 25 13.92 5.32 4.19
CA ALA A 25 13.03 5.39 5.34
C ALA A 25 12.35 6.76 5.41
N TYR A 26 11.10 6.76 5.83
CA TYR A 26 10.26 7.95 5.97
C TYR A 26 9.74 8.06 7.39
N THR A 27 10.09 9.14 8.07
CA THR A 27 9.67 9.44 9.44
C THR A 27 8.94 10.77 9.48
N VAL A 28 7.95 10.90 10.36
CA VAL A 28 7.23 12.15 10.61
C VAL A 28 7.62 12.65 11.98
N ALA A 29 8.11 13.88 12.07
CA ALA A 29 8.37 14.51 13.37
C ALA A 29 7.04 14.91 14.02
N THR A 30 6.76 14.41 15.22
CA THR A 30 5.61 14.81 16.06
C THR A 30 6.09 15.28 17.44
N GLN A 31 5.26 16.04 18.15
CA GLN A 31 5.47 16.30 19.57
C GLN A 31 5.16 15.03 20.36
N ASP A 32 5.98 14.72 21.36
CA ASP A 32 5.76 13.59 22.26
C ASP A 32 4.39 13.73 22.94
N ASP A 33 3.46 12.87 22.55
CA ASP A 33 2.28 12.57 23.36
C ASP A 33 2.54 11.19 23.99
N ASP A 34 2.31 11.08 25.29
CA ASP A 34 2.66 9.91 26.11
C ASP A 34 1.72 8.71 25.88
N SER A 35 1.02 8.65 24.73
CA SER A 35 0.09 7.56 24.38
C SER A 35 0.80 6.29 23.89
N GLY A 36 2.09 6.38 23.57
CA GLY A 36 2.88 5.30 22.97
C GLY A 36 2.53 5.00 21.50
N TRP A 37 1.75 5.87 20.84
CA TRP A 37 1.47 5.81 19.41
C TRP A 37 2.37 6.79 18.66
N GLU A 38 3.05 6.31 17.63
CA GLU A 38 3.96 7.09 16.81
C GLU A 38 3.60 6.97 15.32
N PRO A 39 3.94 7.95 14.48
CA PRO A 39 3.79 7.83 13.04
C PRO A 39 4.47 6.58 12.48
N ILE A 40 3.76 5.83 11.63
CA ILE A 40 4.30 4.61 11.03
C ILE A 40 5.59 4.90 10.25
N ARG A 41 6.61 4.08 10.47
CA ARG A 41 7.89 4.17 9.74
C ARG A 41 7.90 3.13 8.62
N ILE A 42 7.79 3.62 7.39
CA ILE A 42 7.77 2.76 6.20
C ILE A 42 9.14 2.80 5.52
N ALA A 43 9.81 1.65 5.44
CA ALA A 43 11.04 1.47 4.69
C ALA A 43 10.72 0.98 3.27
N VAL A 44 11.17 1.72 2.26
CA VAL A 44 10.99 1.34 0.85
C VAL A 44 12.30 0.81 0.29
N SER A 45 12.29 -0.43 -0.20
CA SER A 45 13.42 -1.03 -0.91
C SER A 45 13.15 -1.00 -2.42
N THR A 46 14.02 -0.33 -3.17
CA THR A 46 13.92 -0.22 -4.64
C THR A 46 15.01 -1.01 -5.36
N GLU A 47 15.49 -2.09 -4.74
CA GLU A 47 16.55 -2.93 -5.30
C GLU A 47 16.18 -3.51 -6.68
N ASP A 48 14.89 -3.71 -6.94
CA ASP A 48 14.36 -4.16 -8.22
C ASP A 48 14.44 -3.11 -9.34
N LEU A 49 14.76 -1.85 -9.04
CA LEU A 49 14.97 -0.79 -10.04
C LEU A 49 16.43 -0.66 -10.50
N LYS A 50 17.34 -1.39 -9.85
CA LYS A 50 18.75 -1.42 -10.24
C LYS A 50 18.96 -2.40 -11.36
N SER A 51 19.74 -1.99 -12.35
CA SER A 51 20.28 -2.92 -13.34
C SER A 51 21.15 -3.94 -12.62
N GLY A 52 20.97 -5.22 -12.95
CA GLY A 52 21.66 -6.33 -12.29
C GLY A 52 22.02 -7.43 -13.28
N THR A 53 22.92 -8.31 -12.87
CA THR A 53 23.48 -9.39 -13.70
C THR A 53 22.58 -10.64 -13.81
N ASN A 54 21.46 -10.67 -13.09
CA ASN A 54 20.49 -11.78 -13.11
C ASN A 54 19.38 -11.56 -14.17
N LYS A 55 18.36 -12.43 -14.18
CA LYS A 55 17.14 -12.29 -15.00
C LYS A 55 16.68 -10.82 -15.05
N ARG A 56 16.55 -10.26 -16.25
CA ARG A 56 16.12 -8.87 -16.49
C ARG A 56 14.74 -8.64 -15.89
N LYS A 57 14.67 -7.67 -14.98
CA LYS A 57 13.50 -7.43 -14.12
C LYS A 57 12.58 -6.35 -14.67
N TYR A 58 13.06 -5.52 -15.56
CA TYR A 58 12.31 -4.44 -16.20
C TYR A 58 12.86 -4.27 -17.61
N CYS A 59 12.14 -3.57 -18.48
CA CYS A 59 12.59 -3.35 -19.85
C CYS A 59 13.47 -2.11 -19.97
N GLU A 60 14.59 -2.26 -20.66
CA GLU A 60 15.45 -1.17 -21.15
C GLU A 60 15.44 -1.13 -22.69
N GLU A 61 15.88 -0.02 -23.27
CA GLU A 61 16.03 0.09 -24.73
C GLU A 61 17.08 -0.91 -25.22
N GLY A 62 16.78 -1.62 -26.32
CA GLY A 62 17.65 -2.67 -26.86
C GLY A 62 17.45 -4.05 -26.21
N GLU A 63 16.55 -4.19 -25.24
CA GLU A 63 16.16 -5.50 -24.69
C GLU A 63 14.94 -6.07 -25.41
N ASP A 64 15.00 -7.36 -25.76
CA ASP A 64 13.87 -8.06 -26.39
C ASP A 64 12.83 -8.55 -25.37
N GLU A 65 13.28 -8.99 -24.19
CA GLU A 65 12.45 -9.67 -23.21
C GLU A 65 12.85 -9.40 -21.74
N CYS A 66 11.87 -9.42 -20.85
CA CYS A 66 12.06 -9.34 -19.40
C CYS A 66 11.08 -10.24 -18.64
N TYR A 67 11.15 -10.25 -17.31
CA TYR A 67 10.21 -10.94 -16.44
C TYR A 67 9.31 -9.97 -15.67
N ASN A 68 8.00 -10.22 -15.64
CA ASN A 68 7.08 -9.45 -14.81
C ASN A 68 7.26 -9.76 -13.31
N ALA A 69 6.51 -9.04 -12.47
CA ALA A 69 6.54 -9.22 -11.01
C ALA A 69 5.85 -10.52 -10.53
N LEU A 70 5.35 -11.35 -11.46
CA LEU A 70 4.79 -12.68 -11.22
C LEU A 70 5.67 -13.80 -11.80
N GLY A 71 6.87 -13.47 -12.29
CA GLY A 71 7.82 -14.44 -12.84
C GLY A 71 7.53 -14.91 -14.27
N HIS A 72 6.56 -14.32 -14.97
CA HIS A 72 6.29 -14.62 -16.38
C HIS A 72 7.18 -13.81 -17.31
N LYS A 73 7.63 -14.44 -18.39
CA LYS A 73 8.42 -13.82 -19.46
C LYS A 73 7.51 -12.96 -20.35
N LEU A 74 7.97 -11.78 -20.73
CA LEU A 74 7.25 -10.83 -21.58
C LEU A 74 8.21 -10.19 -22.58
N SER A 75 7.72 -9.88 -23.77
CA SER A 75 8.44 -9.06 -24.74
C SER A 75 8.45 -7.59 -24.33
N CYS A 76 9.60 -6.96 -24.44
CA CYS A 76 9.76 -5.55 -24.15
C CYS A 76 9.21 -4.69 -25.27
N LYS A 77 8.51 -3.62 -24.88
CA LYS A 77 7.96 -2.59 -25.76
C LYS A 77 8.32 -1.23 -25.20
N ALA A 78 8.43 -0.22 -26.05
CA ALA A 78 8.82 1.13 -25.66
C ALA A 78 7.98 1.70 -24.50
N GLU A 79 6.68 1.40 -24.47
CA GLU A 79 5.79 1.83 -23.38
C GLU A 79 6.17 1.28 -22.00
N HIS A 80 6.82 0.12 -21.95
CA HIS A 80 7.27 -0.56 -20.73
C HIS A 80 8.71 -0.21 -20.32
N PHE A 81 9.42 0.61 -21.09
CA PHE A 81 10.78 0.99 -20.75
C PHE A 81 10.80 1.77 -19.44
N LEU A 82 11.69 1.36 -18.53
CA LEU A 82 11.98 2.06 -17.28
C LEU A 82 13.20 2.96 -17.49
N THR A 83 12.98 4.10 -18.12
CA THR A 83 14.03 5.11 -18.33
C THR A 83 14.47 5.74 -17.01
N GLU A 84 15.60 6.44 -17.01
CA GLU A 84 16.08 7.15 -15.82
C GLU A 84 15.08 8.21 -15.34
N GLU A 85 14.38 8.89 -16.25
CA GLU A 85 13.32 9.85 -15.90
C GLU A 85 12.17 9.15 -15.16
N LYS A 86 11.76 7.94 -15.62
CA LYS A 86 10.74 7.15 -14.93
C LYS A 86 11.24 6.63 -13.58
N LYS A 87 12.51 6.24 -13.44
CA LYS A 87 13.10 5.87 -12.15
C LYS A 87 13.09 7.04 -11.17
N GLN A 88 13.46 8.24 -11.62
CA GLN A 88 13.42 9.45 -10.81
C GLN A 88 11.99 9.85 -10.44
N LEU A 89 11.05 9.77 -11.38
CA LEU A 89 9.63 10.01 -11.14
C LEU A 89 9.08 9.02 -10.09
N TYR A 90 9.36 7.73 -10.26
CA TYR A 90 8.83 6.69 -9.38
C TYR A 90 9.38 6.83 -7.97
N THR A 91 10.70 6.96 -7.82
CA THR A 91 11.35 7.04 -6.51
C THR A 91 11.19 8.41 -5.84
N GLY A 92 11.33 9.50 -6.59
CA GLY A 92 11.36 10.85 -6.06
C GLY A 92 9.98 11.48 -5.84
N ARG A 93 8.96 11.08 -6.60
CA ARG A 93 7.60 11.66 -6.49
C ARG A 93 6.54 10.63 -6.12
N ILE A 94 6.43 9.53 -6.88
CA ILE A 94 5.32 8.58 -6.71
C ILE A 94 5.43 7.84 -5.37
N LEU A 95 6.53 7.11 -5.14
CA LEU A 95 6.74 6.37 -3.89
C LEU A 95 6.84 7.32 -2.70
N PHE A 96 7.60 8.42 -2.84
CA PHE A 96 7.69 9.46 -1.82
C PHE A 96 6.31 9.97 -1.39
N GLY A 97 5.49 10.42 -2.35
CA GLY A 97 4.17 10.98 -2.08
C GLY A 97 3.21 9.93 -1.51
N ALA A 98 3.27 8.69 -2.00
CA ALA A 98 2.41 7.61 -1.54
C ALA A 98 2.72 7.22 -0.09
N VAL A 99 4.01 7.03 0.24
CA VAL A 99 4.43 6.75 1.61
C VAL A 99 4.07 7.92 2.53
N LYS A 100 4.36 9.16 2.10
CA LYS A 100 4.01 10.37 2.85
C LYS A 100 2.53 10.37 3.26
N LEU A 101 1.62 10.06 2.34
CA LEU A 101 0.18 10.00 2.63
C LEU A 101 -0.18 9.04 3.76
N HIS A 102 0.47 7.87 3.84
CA HIS A 102 0.27 6.90 4.93
C HIS A 102 0.92 7.36 6.22
N THR A 103 2.20 7.74 6.18
CA THR A 103 2.97 8.15 7.37
C THR A 103 2.38 9.36 8.10
N GLU A 104 1.72 10.27 7.38
CA GLU A 104 1.04 11.43 7.98
C GLU A 104 -0.30 11.10 8.67
N ARG A 105 -0.86 9.92 8.43
CA ARG A 105 -2.24 9.56 8.82
C ARG A 105 -2.32 8.35 9.74
N LEU A 106 -1.38 7.44 9.62
CA LEU A 106 -1.35 6.19 10.36
C LEU A 106 -0.35 6.29 11.49
N LEU A 107 -0.86 6.06 12.70
CA LEU A 107 -0.04 5.85 13.88
C LEU A 107 0.02 4.34 14.16
N VAL A 108 1.13 3.89 14.73
CA VAL A 108 1.36 2.52 15.18
C VAL A 108 1.94 2.56 16.59
N LYS A 109 1.85 1.44 17.30
CA LYS A 109 2.68 1.23 18.48
C LYS A 109 3.99 0.56 18.02
N PRO A 110 5.12 1.27 18.03
CA PRO A 110 6.36 0.69 17.55
C PRO A 110 6.71 -0.56 18.36
N THR A 111 7.11 -1.62 17.68
CA THR A 111 7.59 -2.84 18.36
C THR A 111 9.03 -2.68 18.88
N GLY A 112 9.68 -1.55 18.58
CA GLY A 112 11.06 -1.23 18.99
C GLY A 112 12.14 -2.14 18.37
N GLY A 113 11.74 -3.07 17.50
CA GLY A 113 12.59 -4.12 16.98
C GLY A 113 13.07 -3.92 15.54
N THR A 114 13.98 -4.80 15.13
CA THR A 114 14.42 -4.95 13.75
C THR A 114 13.50 -5.93 13.03
N ILE A 115 12.97 -5.55 11.86
CA ILE A 115 12.19 -6.46 11.02
C ILE A 115 13.13 -7.40 10.26
N THR A 116 13.14 -8.67 10.65
CA THR A 116 13.90 -9.71 9.94
C THR A 116 13.09 -10.27 8.77
N VAL A 117 13.69 -10.30 7.58
CA VAL A 117 13.02 -10.80 6.38
C VAL A 117 13.25 -12.31 6.24
N PRO A 118 12.19 -13.13 6.03
CA PRO A 118 12.34 -14.56 5.82
C PRO A 118 13.30 -14.90 4.67
N ARG A 119 14.00 -16.04 4.79
CA ARG A 119 14.96 -16.49 3.75
C ARG A 119 14.30 -16.63 2.39
N ALA A 120 13.05 -17.13 2.37
CA ALA A 120 12.18 -17.22 1.21
C ALA A 120 10.82 -16.60 1.54
N MET A 121 10.30 -15.80 0.61
CA MET A 121 8.92 -15.31 0.65
C MET A 121 8.05 -16.20 -0.24
N ASN A 122 6.75 -16.22 0.03
CA ASN A 122 5.79 -17.05 -0.70
C ASN A 122 5.01 -16.26 -1.75
N GLY A 123 4.35 -16.98 -2.65
CA GLY A 123 3.46 -16.39 -3.65
C GLY A 123 4.16 -15.35 -4.55
N PRO A 124 3.44 -14.29 -4.97
CA PRO A 124 4.00 -13.22 -5.80
C PRO A 124 5.23 -12.53 -5.20
N CYS A 125 5.31 -12.47 -3.87
CA CYS A 125 6.42 -11.83 -3.17
C CYS A 125 7.76 -12.52 -3.42
N SER A 126 7.76 -13.83 -3.69
CA SER A 126 8.97 -14.62 -3.99
C SER A 126 9.80 -14.09 -5.17
N HIS A 127 9.18 -13.28 -6.05
CA HIS A 127 9.84 -12.72 -7.23
C HIS A 127 10.54 -11.38 -6.98
N PHE A 128 10.44 -10.81 -5.77
CA PHE A 128 11.05 -9.53 -5.42
C PHE A 128 12.47 -9.68 -4.90
N THR A 129 13.29 -8.68 -5.14
CA THR A 129 14.69 -8.66 -4.75
C THR A 129 14.81 -8.16 -3.32
N VAL A 130 15.14 -9.08 -2.42
CA VAL A 130 15.46 -8.75 -1.02
C VAL A 130 16.98 -8.68 -0.85
N PRO A 131 17.55 -7.52 -0.50
CA PRO A 131 18.96 -7.40 -0.14
C PRO A 131 19.38 -8.40 0.94
N THR A 132 20.55 -9.01 0.78
CA THR A 132 21.06 -10.05 1.70
C THR A 132 21.05 -9.59 3.16
N ARG A 133 21.44 -8.34 3.43
CA ARG A 133 21.43 -7.78 4.79
C ARG A 133 20.05 -7.68 5.43
N HIS A 134 18.96 -7.56 4.66
CA HIS A 134 17.61 -7.58 5.25
C HIS A 134 17.24 -8.98 5.74
N LYS A 135 17.90 -10.03 5.21
CA LYS A 135 17.75 -11.42 5.66
C LYS A 135 18.70 -11.77 6.80
N SER A 136 19.91 -11.19 6.85
CA SER A 136 20.89 -11.47 7.92
C SER A 136 20.69 -10.58 9.13
N ASP A 137 20.66 -9.26 8.92
CA ASP A 137 20.71 -8.24 9.97
C ASP A 137 19.30 -7.69 10.24
N GLY A 138 18.41 -7.81 9.26
CA GLY A 138 17.08 -7.22 9.24
C GLY A 138 17.09 -5.74 8.86
N VAL A 139 15.93 -5.09 8.98
CA VAL A 139 15.76 -3.65 8.76
C VAL A 139 15.40 -2.98 10.09
N PRO A 140 16.30 -2.17 10.67
CA PRO A 140 16.02 -1.45 11.91
C PRO A 140 15.13 -0.24 11.67
N ASN A 141 14.51 0.27 12.73
CA ASN A 141 13.73 1.52 12.74
C ASN A 141 12.61 1.59 11.68
N ALA A 142 12.01 0.45 11.38
CA ALA A 142 10.88 0.34 10.46
C ALA A 142 9.76 -0.45 11.13
N ASP A 143 8.52 -0.05 10.89
CA ASP A 143 7.31 -0.78 11.31
C ASP A 143 6.74 -1.58 10.13
N PHE A 144 7.04 -1.15 8.90
CA PHE A 144 6.66 -1.83 7.68
C PHE A 144 7.74 -1.68 6.60
N ILE A 145 8.03 -2.77 5.87
CA ILE A 145 8.92 -2.74 4.70
C ILE A 145 8.09 -2.97 3.44
N ILE A 146 8.31 -2.16 2.41
CA ILE A 146 7.75 -2.42 1.08
C ILE A 146 8.83 -2.55 0.02
N TYR A 147 8.80 -3.69 -0.70
CA TYR A 147 9.67 -3.94 -1.84
C TYR A 147 9.00 -3.44 -3.12
N ALA A 148 9.54 -2.38 -3.70
CA ALA A 148 8.96 -1.71 -4.85
C ALA A 148 9.70 -2.09 -6.15
N ALA A 149 8.95 -2.57 -7.13
CA ALA A 149 9.43 -2.87 -8.47
C ALA A 149 8.67 -2.05 -9.53
N ALA A 150 9.25 -1.97 -10.72
CA ALA A 150 8.63 -1.32 -11.88
C ALA A 150 8.76 -2.21 -13.12
N ARG A 151 8.06 -3.35 -13.08
CA ARG A 151 8.10 -4.38 -14.12
C ARG A 151 6.83 -4.31 -14.98
N PRO A 152 6.91 -4.64 -16.28
CA PRO A 152 5.71 -4.74 -17.12
C PRO A 152 4.78 -5.83 -16.58
N SER A 153 3.47 -5.58 -16.65
CA SER A 153 2.44 -6.49 -16.18
C SER A 153 1.96 -7.48 -17.24
N GLY A 154 2.02 -7.08 -18.51
CA GLY A 154 1.46 -7.81 -19.66
C GLY A 154 -0.07 -7.76 -19.77
N THR A 155 -0.78 -7.28 -18.74
CA THR A 155 -2.24 -7.07 -18.75
C THR A 155 -2.60 -5.80 -18.00
N ASP A 156 -3.54 -5.01 -18.54
CA ASP A 156 -3.97 -3.75 -17.93
C ASP A 156 -4.56 -3.93 -16.53
N SER A 157 -5.22 -5.06 -16.29
CA SER A 157 -5.77 -5.38 -14.98
C SER A 157 -4.67 -5.39 -13.90
N ARG A 158 -3.46 -5.89 -14.16
CA ARG A 158 -2.38 -6.01 -13.16
C ARG A 158 -1.27 -4.98 -13.36
N ALA A 159 -1.59 -3.86 -13.99
CA ALA A 159 -0.59 -2.83 -14.27
C ALA A 159 -0.02 -2.20 -13.00
N VAL A 160 -0.81 -2.09 -11.94
CA VAL A 160 -0.32 -1.77 -10.60
C VAL A 160 -0.96 -2.74 -9.62
N TRP A 161 -0.18 -3.22 -8.66
CA TRP A 161 -0.67 -4.08 -7.58
C TRP A 161 0.29 -4.04 -6.40
N ALA A 162 -0.23 -4.33 -5.21
CA ALA A 162 0.58 -4.70 -4.06
C ALA A 162 -0.06 -5.81 -3.24
N ALA A 163 0.75 -6.43 -2.39
CA ALA A 163 0.32 -7.49 -1.49
C ALA A 163 1.09 -7.45 -0.18
N THR A 164 0.43 -7.90 0.89
CA THR A 164 1.09 -8.26 2.13
C THR A 164 1.87 -9.56 1.92
N CYS A 165 3.15 -9.55 2.26
CA CYS A 165 4.07 -10.68 2.09
C CYS A 165 4.37 -11.39 3.42
N ASN A 166 4.29 -10.67 4.53
CA ASN A 166 4.48 -11.22 5.86
C ASN A 166 3.74 -10.38 6.91
N THR A 167 3.27 -11.04 7.94
CA THR A 167 2.67 -10.44 9.14
C THR A 167 3.48 -10.81 10.38
N LEU A 168 3.35 -10.01 11.42
CA LEU A 168 3.79 -10.36 12.77
C LEU A 168 2.80 -11.35 13.41
N THR A 169 3.12 -11.80 14.63
CA THR A 169 2.33 -12.80 15.38
C THR A 169 0.90 -12.34 15.71
N ASP A 170 0.67 -11.04 15.75
CA ASP A 170 -0.64 -10.40 16.00
C ASP A 170 -1.39 -10.05 14.69
N PHE A 171 -0.91 -10.59 13.57
CA PHE A 171 -1.38 -10.34 12.21
C PHE A 171 -1.11 -8.93 11.67
N CYS A 172 -0.33 -8.11 12.38
CA CYS A 172 0.09 -6.80 11.88
C CYS A 172 1.00 -6.97 10.64
N PRO A 173 0.66 -6.40 9.48
CA PRO A 173 1.52 -6.46 8.29
C PRO A 173 2.90 -5.85 8.56
N SER A 174 3.97 -6.59 8.28
CA SER A 174 5.35 -6.12 8.47
C SER A 174 6.13 -6.02 7.17
N ILE A 175 5.76 -6.81 6.16
CA ILE A 175 6.44 -6.82 4.86
C ILE A 175 5.38 -6.85 3.76
N GLY A 176 5.53 -5.99 2.78
CA GLY A 176 4.76 -5.99 1.55
C GLY A 176 5.64 -5.88 0.30
N ALA A 177 5.01 -6.09 -0.85
CA ALA A 177 5.63 -5.88 -2.15
C ALA A 177 4.65 -5.16 -3.07
N MET A 178 5.17 -4.30 -3.94
CA MET A 178 4.37 -3.59 -4.94
C MET A 178 5.06 -3.54 -6.29
N ASN A 179 4.27 -3.65 -7.35
CA ASN A 179 4.73 -3.42 -8.71
C ASN A 179 3.96 -2.27 -9.34
N PHE A 180 4.67 -1.36 -10.00
CA PHE A 180 4.07 -0.28 -10.78
C PHE A 180 4.59 -0.36 -12.22
N ASP A 181 3.74 -0.75 -13.16
CA ASP A 181 4.12 -0.87 -14.57
C ASP A 181 4.55 0.51 -15.13
N PRO A 182 5.76 0.63 -15.71
CA PRO A 182 6.24 1.88 -16.31
C PRO A 182 5.29 2.47 -17.37
N LYS A 183 4.43 1.65 -17.98
CA LYS A 183 3.40 2.11 -18.94
C LYS A 183 2.34 3.00 -18.28
N ARG A 184 2.08 2.82 -16.98
CA ARG A 184 1.06 3.56 -16.23
C ARG A 184 1.63 4.71 -15.39
N MET A 185 2.95 4.88 -15.38
CA MET A 185 3.59 5.97 -14.65
C MET A 185 3.34 7.28 -15.38
N THR A 186 2.69 8.21 -14.69
CA THR A 186 2.47 9.58 -15.17
C THR A 186 2.99 10.55 -14.14
N ASP A 187 3.49 11.70 -14.56
CA ASP A 187 3.88 12.78 -13.65
C ASP A 187 2.65 13.54 -13.15
N THR A 188 1.77 12.85 -12.45
CA THR A 188 0.51 13.39 -11.93
C THR A 188 0.25 12.92 -10.50
N VAL A 189 -0.60 13.68 -9.80
CA VAL A 189 -1.09 13.28 -8.48
C VAL A 189 -1.83 11.94 -8.54
N TRP A 190 -2.43 11.60 -9.68
CA TRP A 190 -3.12 10.32 -9.86
C TRP A 190 -2.19 9.13 -9.64
N SER A 191 -0.97 9.12 -10.21
CA SER A 191 0.00 8.03 -9.98
C SER A 191 0.42 7.92 -8.51
N VAL A 192 0.50 9.04 -7.77
CA VAL A 192 0.73 9.04 -6.32
C VAL A 192 -0.44 8.38 -5.58
N ARG A 193 -1.69 8.69 -5.95
CA ARG A 193 -2.89 8.10 -5.33
C ARG A 193 -3.03 6.61 -5.63
N VAL A 194 -2.70 6.18 -6.85
CA VAL A 194 -2.66 4.76 -7.21
C VAL A 194 -1.59 4.02 -6.40
N ALA A 195 -0.39 4.58 -6.28
CA ALA A 195 0.63 3.96 -5.42
C ALA A 195 0.17 3.88 -3.96
N ALA A 196 -0.45 4.94 -3.41
CA ALA A 196 -0.99 4.92 -2.04
C ALA A 196 -2.12 3.90 -1.87
N HIS A 197 -3.02 3.75 -2.85
CA HIS A 197 -4.06 2.72 -2.85
C HIS A 197 -3.45 1.32 -2.72
N GLU A 198 -2.42 1.03 -3.51
CA GLU A 198 -1.77 -0.28 -3.45
C GLU A 198 -0.99 -0.47 -2.14
N ILE A 199 -0.29 0.56 -1.64
CA ILE A 199 0.34 0.50 -0.31
C ILE A 199 -0.70 0.21 0.78
N ALA A 200 -1.91 0.77 0.69
CA ALA A 200 -3.00 0.47 1.61
C ALA A 200 -3.37 -1.03 1.62
N HIS A 201 -3.42 -1.67 0.44
CA HIS A 201 -3.62 -3.12 0.36
C HIS A 201 -2.47 -3.89 1.05
N ALA A 202 -1.23 -3.50 0.81
CA ALA A 202 -0.06 -4.14 1.45
C ALA A 202 -0.02 -3.94 2.97
N LEU A 203 -0.57 -2.83 3.46
CA LEU A 203 -0.78 -2.51 4.88
C LEU A 203 -2.01 -3.22 5.48
N GLY A 204 -2.66 -4.13 4.75
CA GLY A 204 -3.73 -4.97 5.29
C GLY A 204 -5.15 -4.50 4.98
N PHE A 205 -5.36 -3.52 4.08
CA PHE A 205 -6.70 -3.27 3.53
C PHE A 205 -7.10 -4.43 2.61
N SER A 206 -7.46 -5.58 3.19
CA SER A 206 -7.69 -6.83 2.49
C SER A 206 -8.84 -7.60 3.12
N GLN A 207 -9.40 -8.56 2.38
CA GLN A 207 -10.43 -9.44 2.94
C GLN A 207 -9.90 -10.29 4.09
N GLU A 208 -8.68 -10.81 3.94
CA GLU A 208 -8.04 -11.67 4.92
C GLU A 208 -7.89 -10.94 6.26
N SER A 209 -7.20 -9.81 6.26
CA SER A 209 -6.96 -9.00 7.46
C SER A 209 -8.25 -8.55 8.15
N MET A 210 -9.24 -8.09 7.37
CA MET A 210 -10.52 -7.64 7.94
C MET A 210 -11.38 -8.81 8.46
N ARG A 211 -11.21 -10.03 7.95
CA ARG A 211 -11.89 -11.22 8.48
C ARG A 211 -11.26 -11.71 9.77
N GLU A 212 -9.93 -11.72 9.86
CA GLU A 212 -9.22 -12.07 11.11
C GLU A 212 -9.66 -11.18 12.26
N LYS A 213 -9.91 -9.89 11.99
CA LYS A 213 -10.42 -8.93 12.97
C LYS A 213 -11.96 -8.91 13.08
N SER A 214 -12.67 -9.83 12.43
CA SER A 214 -14.14 -9.93 12.42
C SER A 214 -14.88 -8.64 12.01
N LEU A 215 -14.26 -7.83 11.15
CA LEU A 215 -14.80 -6.53 10.72
C LEU A 215 -15.76 -6.66 9.53
N VAL A 216 -15.61 -7.70 8.70
CA VAL A 216 -16.48 -7.91 7.54
C VAL A 216 -17.77 -8.62 7.96
N LYS A 217 -18.91 -7.95 7.77
CA LYS A 217 -20.24 -8.53 7.98
C LYS A 217 -20.97 -8.69 6.65
N LYS A 218 -21.77 -9.75 6.53
CA LYS A 218 -22.82 -9.85 5.51
C LYS A 218 -24.10 -9.29 6.11
N ARG A 219 -24.76 -8.35 5.42
CA ARG A 219 -26.07 -7.89 5.89
C ARG A 219 -27.11 -9.00 5.74
N GLU A 220 -27.84 -9.24 6.82
CA GLU A 220 -29.04 -10.09 6.83
C GLU A 220 -30.18 -9.44 6.04
N ARG A 221 -30.31 -8.11 6.09
CA ARG A 221 -31.34 -7.36 5.37
C ARG A 221 -30.85 -6.91 4.00
N SER A 222 -31.62 -7.26 2.99
CA SER A 222 -31.45 -6.83 1.60
C SER A 222 -31.31 -5.29 1.51
N VAL A 223 -30.17 -4.80 1.03
CA VAL A 223 -29.97 -3.38 0.73
C VAL A 223 -30.35 -3.16 -0.73
N ARG A 224 -31.51 -2.53 -0.97
CA ARG A 224 -32.04 -2.29 -2.32
C ARG A 224 -32.19 -3.57 -3.16
N GLY A 225 -32.59 -4.68 -2.56
CA GLY A 225 -32.82 -5.95 -3.28
C GLY A 225 -31.64 -6.94 -3.27
N THR A 226 -30.49 -6.61 -2.65
CA THR A 226 -29.31 -7.49 -2.64
C THR A 226 -28.66 -7.59 -1.26
N HIS A 227 -28.18 -8.78 -0.89
CA HIS A 227 -27.31 -8.97 0.27
C HIS A 227 -25.92 -8.41 -0.02
N ARG A 228 -25.50 -7.39 0.72
CA ARG A 228 -24.20 -6.75 0.52
C ARG A 228 -23.26 -7.01 1.69
N ARG A 229 -21.97 -7.12 1.37
CA ARG A 229 -20.89 -7.14 2.36
C ARG A 229 -20.58 -5.72 2.79
N MET A 230 -20.21 -5.55 4.06
CA MET A 230 -19.78 -4.27 4.60
C MET A 230 -18.72 -4.46 5.66
N VAL A 231 -17.95 -3.40 5.89
CA VAL A 231 -17.04 -3.30 7.03
C VAL A 231 -17.80 -2.59 8.16
N ALA A 232 -17.85 -3.22 9.32
CA ALA A 232 -18.72 -2.82 10.43
C ALA A 232 -17.98 -2.75 11.77
N GLY A 233 -16.72 -2.30 11.74
CA GLY A 233 -15.98 -1.93 12.95
C GLY A 233 -16.50 -0.64 13.59
N LYS A 234 -16.09 -0.36 14.83
CA LYS A 234 -16.61 0.75 15.63
C LYS A 234 -16.29 2.09 14.98
N HIS A 235 -15.03 2.30 14.59
CA HIS A 235 -14.61 3.54 13.95
C HIS A 235 -15.21 3.67 12.55
N VAL A 236 -15.28 2.58 11.78
CA VAL A 236 -15.89 2.59 10.44
C VAL A 236 -17.36 3.00 10.51
N GLN A 237 -18.11 2.49 11.48
CA GLN A 237 -19.49 2.89 11.72
C GLN A 237 -19.59 4.38 12.03
N GLU A 238 -18.81 4.88 12.98
CA GLU A 238 -18.80 6.29 13.36
C GLU A 238 -18.49 7.20 12.16
N LYS A 239 -17.43 6.89 11.41
CA LYS A 239 -17.01 7.71 10.26
C LYS A 239 -17.95 7.59 9.07
N ALA A 240 -18.59 6.43 8.84
CA ALA A 240 -19.63 6.29 7.84
C ALA A 240 -20.86 7.15 8.17
N LYS A 241 -21.35 7.11 9.42
CA LYS A 241 -22.46 7.95 9.87
C LYS A 241 -22.18 9.43 9.65
N ALA A 242 -21.00 9.89 10.06
CA ALA A 242 -20.57 11.26 9.88
C ALA A 242 -20.42 11.65 8.40
N HIS A 243 -19.84 10.77 7.57
CA HIS A 243 -19.61 11.04 6.15
C HIS A 243 -20.93 11.18 5.36
N PHE A 244 -21.94 10.37 5.67
CA PHE A 244 -23.23 10.38 4.96
C PHE A 244 -24.35 11.13 5.68
N GLY A 245 -24.13 11.62 6.91
CA GLY A 245 -25.16 12.26 7.74
C GLY A 245 -26.32 11.31 8.08
N CYS A 246 -26.02 10.03 8.34
CA CYS A 246 -27.04 8.99 8.51
C CYS A 246 -26.74 8.08 9.70
N ASP A 247 -27.39 8.34 10.84
CA ASP A 247 -27.11 7.67 12.12
C ASP A 247 -27.48 6.18 12.19
N SER A 248 -28.33 5.72 11.26
CA SER A 248 -28.76 4.32 11.15
C SER A 248 -27.78 3.45 10.36
N LEU A 249 -26.68 4.00 9.84
CA LEU A 249 -25.66 3.23 9.15
C LEU A 249 -24.92 2.30 10.12
N GLU A 250 -24.82 1.03 9.73
CA GLU A 250 -24.14 -0.03 10.50
C GLU A 250 -22.71 -0.27 10.00
N GLY A 251 -22.21 0.60 9.11
CA GLY A 251 -20.85 0.53 8.56
C GLY A 251 -20.81 0.95 7.08
N MET A 252 -19.71 0.62 6.40
CA MET A 252 -19.45 1.02 5.02
C MET A 252 -19.50 -0.16 4.05
N VAL A 253 -20.24 0.01 2.96
CA VAL A 253 -20.51 -1.04 1.98
C VAL A 253 -19.28 -1.29 1.10
N LEU A 254 -18.96 -2.58 0.92
CA LEU A 254 -17.88 -3.04 0.05
C LEU A 254 -18.38 -3.22 -1.38
N GLU A 255 -17.45 -3.17 -2.33
CA GLU A 255 -17.73 -3.47 -3.73
C GLU A 255 -18.25 -4.91 -3.90
N ASP A 256 -19.25 -5.05 -4.77
CA ASP A 256 -20.00 -6.29 -5.03
C ASP A 256 -19.96 -6.73 -6.50
N GLU A 257 -19.24 -6.02 -7.37
CA GLU A 257 -19.03 -6.45 -8.76
C GLU A 257 -18.19 -7.75 -8.82
N ASP A 258 -18.74 -8.75 -9.52
CA ASP A 258 -18.46 -10.19 -9.36
C ASP A 258 -17.20 -10.73 -10.07
N GLY A 259 -16.04 -10.11 -9.83
CA GLY A 259 -14.77 -10.70 -10.26
C GLY A 259 -14.03 -11.46 -9.13
N PRO A 260 -13.29 -12.55 -9.41
CA PRO A 260 -12.51 -13.27 -8.40
C PRO A 260 -11.48 -12.40 -7.68
N ARG A 261 -10.98 -11.34 -8.33
CA ARG A 261 -10.01 -10.41 -7.76
C ARG A 261 -10.66 -9.45 -6.78
N GLU A 262 -11.82 -8.92 -7.11
CA GLU A 262 -12.69 -8.04 -6.31
C GLU A 262 -13.27 -8.78 -5.10
N LYS A 263 -13.25 -10.12 -5.13
CA LYS A 263 -13.56 -10.97 -3.97
C LYS A 263 -12.41 -11.05 -2.97
N ALA A 264 -11.16 -11.01 -3.43
CA ALA A 264 -9.94 -11.08 -2.61
C ALA A 264 -9.42 -9.70 -2.17
N MET A 265 -9.42 -8.72 -3.08
CA MET A 265 -9.09 -7.32 -2.83
C MET A 265 -10.37 -6.57 -2.51
N LEU A 266 -10.45 -6.00 -1.31
CA LEU A 266 -11.62 -5.24 -0.90
C LEU A 266 -11.49 -3.79 -1.34
N HIS A 267 -12.56 -3.27 -1.92
CA HIS A 267 -12.72 -1.86 -2.24
C HIS A 267 -14.02 -1.35 -1.64
N TRP A 268 -14.12 -0.04 -1.45
CA TRP A 268 -15.40 0.58 -1.16
C TRP A 268 -16.31 0.47 -2.37
N LYS A 269 -17.63 0.37 -2.13
CA LYS A 269 -18.59 0.43 -3.23
C LYS A 269 -18.40 1.74 -3.99
N GLY A 270 -18.00 1.67 -5.26
CA GLY A 270 -17.64 2.84 -6.06
C GLY A 270 -18.77 3.86 -6.19
N ARG A 271 -20.03 3.41 -6.14
CA ARG A 271 -21.21 4.29 -6.08
C ARG A 271 -21.22 5.22 -4.85
N HIS A 272 -20.70 4.75 -3.72
CA HIS A 272 -20.77 5.48 -2.44
C HIS A 272 -19.51 6.28 -2.15
N ALA A 273 -18.39 5.87 -2.71
CA ALA A 273 -17.07 6.39 -2.38
C ALA A 273 -16.22 6.56 -3.65
N ARG A 274 -16.80 7.14 -4.71
CA ARG A 274 -16.18 7.25 -6.05
C ARG A 274 -14.79 7.87 -6.03
N ASP A 275 -14.63 8.92 -5.23
CA ASP A 275 -13.41 9.71 -5.14
C ASP A 275 -12.54 9.34 -3.93
N GLU A 276 -12.84 8.25 -3.24
CA GLU A 276 -12.10 7.74 -2.08
C GLU A 276 -10.85 6.97 -2.53
N LEU A 277 -9.81 6.97 -1.71
CA LEU A 277 -8.55 6.27 -1.97
C LEU A 277 -8.76 4.80 -2.34
N MET A 278 -9.62 4.07 -1.60
CA MET A 278 -9.90 2.65 -1.78
C MET A 278 -11.15 2.37 -2.63
N ALA A 279 -11.52 3.30 -3.52
CA ALA A 279 -12.46 3.03 -4.60
C ALA A 279 -11.86 2.02 -5.60
N PRO A 280 -12.68 1.18 -6.27
CA PRO A 280 -12.18 0.16 -7.22
C PRO A 280 -11.50 0.77 -8.45
N ALA A 281 -11.90 1.98 -8.83
CA ALA A 281 -11.22 2.79 -9.83
C ALA A 281 -10.79 4.10 -9.19
N VAL A 282 -9.49 4.36 -9.16
CA VAL A 282 -8.93 5.57 -8.56
C VAL A 282 -9.34 6.80 -9.40
N GLY A 283 -10.31 7.55 -8.89
CA GLY A 283 -10.69 8.89 -9.38
C GLY A 283 -9.79 9.97 -8.75
N ALA A 284 -10.36 10.85 -7.92
CA ALA A 284 -9.57 11.83 -7.17
C ALA A 284 -8.65 11.19 -6.10
N GLY A 285 -9.05 10.03 -5.53
CA GLY A 285 -8.24 9.25 -4.59
C GLY A 285 -8.03 9.94 -3.23
N TYR A 286 -9.06 10.59 -2.69
CA TYR A 286 -9.01 11.21 -1.38
C TYR A 286 -8.82 10.16 -0.28
N TYR A 287 -7.77 10.32 0.52
CA TYR A 287 -7.55 9.51 1.70
C TYR A 287 -8.46 10.02 2.81
N THR A 288 -9.67 9.46 2.91
CA THR A 288 -10.70 9.94 3.84
C THR A 288 -10.68 9.20 5.17
N ALA A 289 -11.47 9.71 6.12
CA ALA A 289 -11.73 9.05 7.39
C ALA A 289 -12.33 7.63 7.25
N LEU A 290 -12.94 7.28 6.11
CA LEU A 290 -13.49 5.94 5.88
C LEU A 290 -12.38 4.89 5.83
N THR A 291 -11.36 5.11 5.01
CA THR A 291 -10.21 4.20 4.92
C THR A 291 -9.35 4.22 6.19
N MET A 292 -9.13 5.41 6.78
CA MET A 292 -8.39 5.52 8.04
C MET A 292 -9.08 4.74 9.18
N ALA A 293 -10.42 4.77 9.24
CA ALA A 293 -11.17 4.05 10.25
C ALA A 293 -11.02 2.53 10.16
N VAL A 294 -10.82 1.98 8.97
CA VAL A 294 -10.52 0.55 8.81
C VAL A 294 -9.19 0.20 9.45
N PHE A 295 -8.15 0.98 9.21
CA PHE A 295 -6.85 0.77 9.85
C PHE A 295 -6.96 0.85 11.38
N ALA A 296 -7.69 1.84 11.91
CA ALA A 296 -7.92 1.96 13.35
C ALA A 296 -8.69 0.77 13.94
N ASP A 297 -9.68 0.21 13.22
CA ASP A 297 -10.44 -0.96 13.67
C ASP A 297 -9.65 -2.27 13.55
N MET A 298 -8.57 -2.33 12.76
CA MET A 298 -7.69 -3.50 12.66
C MET A 298 -6.68 -3.61 13.81
N GLY A 299 -6.48 -2.52 14.57
CA GLY A 299 -5.55 -2.44 15.69
C GLY A 299 -4.22 -1.88 15.25
#